data_AF-A0A1Q8YDN6-F1
#
_entry.id   AF-A0A1Q8YDN6-F1
#
_cell.length_a   1.000
_cell.length_b   1.000
_cell.length_c   1.000
_cell.angle_alpha   90.00
_cell.angle_beta   90.00
_cell.angle_gamma   90.00
#
_symmetry.space_group_name_H-M   'P 1'
#
loop_
_entity.id
_entity.type
_entity.pdbx_description
1 polymer ?
#
loop_
_entity_poly.entity_id
_entity_poly.type
_entity_poly.pdbx_seq_one_letter_code
_entity_poly.pdbx_strand_id
1 'polypeptide(L)'
;MAVDRKTLDKAVGGTLLVGVLGFLVLSSPWTWSLTHPGRTLPDLAGADLANGRNVLLASHCANCHESAGQNNDTLLGGGRKLDTKFGVFHMPNISPNKTTGIGNWTLEQFDRAMREGVGPGGIFPDGRNLYPSFPYTSYQRMTGEDARDLYVSMMSLAPVSHQAADHELKLPINLRRGVGVWRLAFLDGKRGEEGPSPEGVDVALYKRGEYLVEGAGHCA
;
A
#
# COMPACT_ATOMS: atom_id res chain seq x y z
N MET A 1 -12.97 18.91 49.22
CA MET A 1 -13.11 17.44 49.16
C MET A 1 -11.83 16.87 48.58
N ALA A 2 -11.07 16.09 49.34
CA ALA A 2 -9.89 15.38 48.81
C ALA A 2 -10.36 14.11 48.08
N VAL A 3 -9.91 13.92 46.84
CA VAL A 3 -10.19 12.68 46.08
C VAL A 3 -9.34 11.56 46.68
N ASP A 4 -9.96 10.45 47.06
CA ASP A 4 -9.25 9.26 47.55
C ASP A 4 -8.33 8.67 46.46
N ARG A 5 -7.13 8.26 46.86
CA ARG A 5 -6.12 7.61 46.00
C ARG A 5 -6.69 6.44 45.21
N LYS A 6 -7.60 5.64 45.79
CA LYS A 6 -8.25 4.53 45.07
C LYS A 6 -9.13 5.00 43.92
N THR A 7 -9.78 6.14 44.08
CA THR A 7 -10.60 6.77 43.03
C THR A 7 -9.70 7.35 41.94
N LEU A 8 -8.57 7.97 42.32
CA LEU A 8 -7.58 8.47 41.39
C LEU A 8 -6.94 7.33 40.58
N ASP A 9 -6.52 6.24 41.23
CA ASP A 9 -5.90 5.08 40.58
C ASP A 9 -6.86 4.40 39.59
N LYS A 10 -8.15 4.27 39.95
CA LYS A 10 -9.19 3.77 39.04
C LYS A 10 -9.40 4.69 37.84
N ALA A 11 -9.41 6.00 38.06
CA ALA A 11 -9.56 6.97 36.97
C ALA A 11 -8.35 6.91 36.02
N VAL A 12 -7.13 6.90 36.56
CA VAL A 12 -5.90 6.77 35.78
C VAL A 12 -5.89 5.45 35.00
N GLY A 13 -6.20 4.33 35.65
CA GLY A 13 -6.28 3.02 35.00
C GLY A 13 -7.34 2.98 33.89
N GLY A 14 -8.50 3.58 34.11
CA GLY A 14 -9.55 3.71 33.10
C GLY A 14 -9.11 4.54 31.90
N THR A 15 -8.47 5.70 32.13
CA THR A 15 -7.95 6.55 31.05
C THR A 15 -6.86 5.85 30.25
N LEU A 16 -5.94 5.14 30.92
CA LEU A 16 -4.89 4.37 30.24
C LEU A 16 -5.48 3.25 29.37
N LEU A 17 -6.47 2.51 29.88
CA LEU A 17 -7.15 1.47 29.11
C LEU A 17 -7.82 2.04 27.85
N VAL A 18 -8.58 3.13 28.00
CA VAL A 18 -9.25 3.79 26.86
C VAL A 18 -8.21 4.31 25.85
N GLY A 19 -7.10 4.89 26.32
CA GLY A 19 -6.02 5.35 25.46
C GLY A 19 -5.38 4.21 24.66
N VAL A 20 -5.09 3.07 25.30
CA VAL A 20 -4.52 1.89 24.64
C VAL A 20 -5.50 1.30 23.62
N LEU A 21 -6.77 1.12 23.99
CA LEU A 21 -7.79 0.62 23.07
C LEU A 21 -7.99 1.57 21.89
N GLY A 22 -8.06 2.88 22.15
CA GLY A 22 -8.14 3.90 21.10
C GLY A 22 -6.94 3.83 20.15
N PHE A 23 -5.73 3.70 20.68
CA PHE A 23 -4.53 3.53 19.85
C PHE A 23 -4.58 2.25 19.02
N LEU A 24 -4.95 1.10 19.61
CA LEU A 24 -5.04 -0.18 18.89
C LEU A 24 -6.08 -0.15 17.76
N VAL A 25 -7.21 0.52 17.99
CA VAL A 25 -8.23 0.75 16.97
C VAL A 25 -7.70 1.69 15.91
N LEU A 26 -7.23 2.90 16.25
CA LEU A 26 -6.78 3.89 15.24
C LEU A 26 -5.58 3.41 14.41
N SER A 27 -4.66 2.66 15.02
CA SER A 27 -3.51 2.07 14.33
C SER A 27 -3.84 0.79 13.53
N SER A 28 -5.08 0.30 13.62
CA SER A 28 -5.48 -0.93 12.94
C SER A 28 -5.42 -0.76 11.41
N PRO A 29 -4.93 -1.78 10.68
CA PRO A 29 -4.95 -1.79 9.23
C PRO A 29 -6.33 -1.53 8.62
N TRP A 30 -7.40 -1.91 9.32
CA TRP A 30 -8.78 -1.87 8.81
C TRP A 30 -9.49 -0.56 9.10
N THR A 31 -8.97 0.26 10.02
CA THR A 31 -9.66 1.49 10.44
C THR A 31 -9.86 2.44 9.28
N TRP A 32 -8.90 2.51 8.36
CA TRP A 32 -9.05 3.27 7.13
C TRP A 32 -10.25 2.76 6.30
N SER A 33 -10.27 1.47 5.96
CA SER A 33 -11.31 0.85 5.14
C SER A 33 -12.71 0.92 5.77
N LEU A 34 -12.80 0.98 7.11
CA LEU A 34 -14.06 1.09 7.84
C LEU A 34 -14.58 2.53 7.93
N THR A 35 -13.70 3.52 7.85
CA THR A 35 -14.05 4.94 8.04
C THR A 35 -14.18 5.71 6.72
N HIS A 36 -13.78 5.12 5.60
CA HIS A 36 -13.81 5.73 4.28
C HIS A 36 -14.74 4.97 3.32
N PRO A 37 -15.33 5.65 2.33
CA PRO A 37 -16.16 4.99 1.33
C PRO A 37 -15.40 3.89 0.60
N GLY A 38 -16.09 2.76 0.36
CA GLY A 38 -15.54 1.66 -0.45
C GLY A 38 -15.14 2.12 -1.85
N ARG A 39 -14.16 1.44 -2.43
CA ARG A 39 -13.70 1.70 -3.80
C ARG A 39 -14.38 0.77 -4.79
N THR A 40 -14.67 1.28 -5.98
CA THR A 40 -15.10 0.45 -7.10
C THR A 40 -13.93 -0.43 -7.51
N LEU A 41 -14.21 -1.72 -7.66
CA LEU A 41 -13.28 -2.74 -8.11
C LEU A 41 -14.06 -3.67 -9.07
N PRO A 42 -13.82 -3.59 -10.38
CA PRO A 42 -14.50 -4.42 -11.36
C PRO A 42 -14.12 -5.90 -11.24
N ASP A 43 -15.00 -6.79 -11.73
CA ASP A 43 -14.71 -8.22 -11.84
C ASP A 43 -13.55 -8.50 -12.81
N LEU A 44 -12.79 -9.56 -12.50
CA LEU A 44 -11.68 -10.13 -13.27
C LEU A 44 -12.08 -10.51 -14.71
N ALA A 45 -13.33 -10.90 -14.94
CA ALA A 45 -13.79 -11.33 -16.27
C ALA A 45 -13.61 -10.25 -17.36
N GLY A 46 -13.57 -8.98 -17.00
CA GLY A 46 -13.37 -7.85 -17.92
C GLY A 46 -11.92 -7.36 -18.02
N ALA A 47 -10.94 -8.09 -17.46
CA ALA A 47 -9.56 -7.62 -17.38
C ALA A 47 -8.88 -7.51 -18.75
N ASP A 48 -8.17 -6.41 -18.97
CA ASP A 48 -7.35 -6.17 -20.16
C ASP A 48 -5.85 -6.34 -19.83
N LEU A 49 -5.26 -7.43 -20.32
CA LEU A 49 -3.83 -7.74 -20.14
C LEU A 49 -2.90 -6.72 -20.80
N ALA A 50 -3.31 -6.11 -21.92
CA ALA A 50 -2.50 -5.10 -22.59
C ALA A 50 -2.48 -3.80 -21.78
N ASN A 51 -3.65 -3.38 -21.28
CA ASN A 51 -3.73 -2.23 -20.36
C ASN A 51 -2.91 -2.49 -19.09
N GLY A 52 -3.08 -3.65 -18.45
CA GLY A 52 -2.34 -3.96 -17.24
C GLY A 52 -0.83 -4.04 -17.42
N ARG A 53 -0.35 -4.51 -18.60
CA ARG A 53 1.06 -4.40 -18.97
C ARG A 53 1.51 -2.95 -19.11
N ASN A 54 0.70 -2.09 -19.72
CA ASN A 54 1.02 -0.66 -19.83
C ASN A 54 1.08 0.01 -18.44
N VAL A 55 0.16 -0.33 -17.54
CA VAL A 55 0.19 0.15 -16.15
C VAL A 55 1.43 -0.36 -15.43
N LEU A 56 1.77 -1.65 -15.56
CA LEU A 56 2.97 -2.23 -14.95
C LEU A 56 4.26 -1.50 -15.38
N LEU A 57 4.35 -1.15 -16.67
CA LEU A 57 5.47 -0.40 -17.23
C LEU A 57 5.45 1.07 -16.78
N ALA A 58 4.30 1.73 -16.84
CA ALA A 58 4.15 3.12 -16.43
C ALA A 58 4.45 3.31 -14.94
N SER A 59 4.06 2.35 -14.09
CA SER A 59 4.39 2.29 -12.67
C SER A 59 5.81 1.82 -12.39
N HIS A 60 6.56 1.37 -13.41
CA HIS A 60 7.96 0.97 -13.33
C HIS A 60 8.25 0.01 -12.14
N CYS A 61 7.34 -0.94 -11.90
CA CYS A 61 7.40 -1.83 -10.73
C CYS A 61 8.73 -2.61 -10.63
N ALA A 62 9.30 -2.97 -11.79
CA ALA A 62 10.57 -3.66 -11.90
C ALA A 62 11.75 -2.91 -11.28
N ASN A 63 11.74 -1.56 -11.27
CA ASN A 63 12.82 -0.74 -10.71
C ASN A 63 13.18 -1.16 -9.27
N CYS A 64 12.12 -1.43 -8.50
CA CYS A 64 12.20 -1.85 -7.11
C CYS A 64 12.12 -3.38 -6.96
N HIS A 65 11.32 -4.06 -7.77
CA HIS A 65 10.94 -5.45 -7.51
C HIS A 65 11.55 -6.49 -8.43
N GLU A 66 12.37 -6.11 -9.42
CA GLU A 66 13.07 -7.12 -10.20
C GLU A 66 13.99 -7.98 -9.31
N SER A 67 14.16 -9.23 -9.70
CA SER A 67 15.04 -10.18 -9.01
C SER A 67 16.46 -9.62 -8.91
N ALA A 68 16.97 -9.49 -7.68
CA ALA A 68 18.32 -9.00 -7.45
C ALA A 68 19.37 -9.78 -8.26
N GLY A 69 20.25 -9.05 -8.96
CA GLY A 69 21.29 -9.64 -9.81
C GLY A 69 20.81 -10.10 -11.19
N GLN A 70 19.58 -9.79 -11.57
CA GLN A 70 19.02 -10.00 -12.90
C GLN A 70 18.64 -8.65 -13.52
N ASN A 71 18.60 -8.61 -14.85
CA ASN A 71 18.11 -7.46 -15.63
C ASN A 71 16.90 -7.92 -16.45
N ASN A 72 15.79 -8.17 -15.77
CA ASN A 72 14.56 -8.64 -16.42
C ASN A 72 13.32 -8.14 -15.69
N ASP A 73 12.68 -7.13 -16.28
CA ASP A 73 11.52 -6.43 -15.73
C ASP A 73 10.25 -7.29 -15.59
N THR A 74 10.28 -8.53 -16.08
CA THR A 74 9.19 -9.51 -15.91
C THR A 74 9.42 -10.49 -14.77
N LEU A 75 10.63 -10.52 -14.17
CA LEU A 75 10.98 -11.38 -13.04
C LEU A 75 10.94 -10.59 -11.74
N LEU A 76 9.74 -10.49 -11.15
CA LEU A 76 9.46 -9.63 -10.00
C LEU A 76 9.77 -10.29 -8.64
N GLY A 77 10.96 -10.90 -8.51
CA GLY A 77 11.36 -11.66 -7.31
C GLY A 77 11.83 -10.83 -6.11
N GLY A 78 11.96 -9.51 -6.25
CA GLY A 78 12.40 -8.61 -5.20
C GLY A 78 13.83 -8.87 -4.71
N GLY A 79 14.11 -8.43 -3.48
CA GLY A 79 15.42 -8.58 -2.82
C GLY A 79 16.35 -7.37 -2.95
N ARG A 80 15.98 -6.38 -3.78
CA ARG A 80 16.67 -5.09 -3.81
C ARG A 80 16.57 -4.41 -2.44
N LYS A 81 17.59 -3.61 -2.11
CA LYS A 81 17.70 -2.87 -0.86
C LYS A 81 17.55 -1.37 -1.14
N LEU A 82 16.82 -0.69 -0.28
CA LEU A 82 16.71 0.76 -0.23
C LEU A 82 17.20 1.24 1.14
N ASP A 83 18.40 1.80 1.16
CA ASP A 83 19.00 2.40 2.35
C ASP A 83 18.39 3.77 2.63
N THR A 84 17.90 3.96 3.85
CA THR A 84 17.31 5.23 4.29
C THR A 84 17.83 5.63 5.66
N LYS A 85 17.56 6.86 6.09
CA LYS A 85 17.83 7.30 7.46
C LYS A 85 17.09 6.48 8.53
N PHE A 86 16.02 5.78 8.15
CA PHE A 86 15.19 4.96 9.04
C PHE A 86 15.64 3.49 9.14
N GLY A 87 16.58 3.07 8.28
CA GLY A 87 17.01 1.69 8.13
C GLY A 87 16.93 1.22 6.68
N VAL A 88 17.02 -0.09 6.49
CA VAL A 88 17.04 -0.72 5.16
C VAL A 88 15.68 -1.33 4.84
N PHE A 89 15.07 -0.89 3.75
CA PHE A 89 13.90 -1.55 3.19
C PHE A 89 14.34 -2.58 2.16
N HIS A 90 13.93 -3.82 2.38
CA HIS A 90 14.04 -4.90 1.41
C HIS A 90 12.76 -5.00 0.58
N MET A 91 12.86 -4.88 -0.74
CA MET A 91 11.70 -4.96 -1.62
C MET A 91 11.19 -6.41 -1.68
N PRO A 92 9.90 -6.66 -1.41
CA PRO A 92 9.35 -8.01 -1.40
C PRO A 92 9.24 -8.58 -2.81
N ASN A 93 9.13 -9.91 -2.89
CA ASN A 93 8.75 -10.60 -4.11
C ASN A 93 7.26 -10.35 -4.39
N ILE A 94 6.96 -9.81 -5.58
CA ILE A 94 5.59 -9.53 -6.04
C ILE A 94 5.20 -10.37 -7.26
N SER A 95 5.96 -11.43 -7.54
CA SER A 95 5.63 -12.38 -8.60
C SER A 95 4.41 -13.26 -8.22
N PRO A 96 3.83 -14.01 -9.18
CA PRO A 96 2.71 -14.92 -8.94
C PRO A 96 3.06 -16.17 -8.12
N ASN A 97 4.26 -16.23 -7.54
CA ASN A 97 4.64 -17.34 -6.68
C ASN A 97 3.71 -17.40 -5.45
N LYS A 98 3.14 -18.58 -5.18
CA LYS A 98 2.17 -18.79 -4.09
C LYS A 98 2.79 -18.84 -2.70
N THR A 99 4.09 -19.10 -2.60
CA THR A 99 4.76 -19.30 -1.31
C THR A 99 5.49 -18.04 -0.85
N THR A 100 6.20 -17.40 -1.78
CA THR A 100 7.11 -16.29 -1.50
C THR A 100 6.68 -14.98 -2.14
N GLY A 101 5.73 -15.02 -3.08
CA GLY A 101 5.17 -13.85 -3.77
C GLY A 101 3.71 -13.58 -3.40
N ILE A 102 2.97 -12.96 -4.33
CA ILE A 102 1.57 -12.55 -4.12
C ILE A 102 0.57 -13.53 -4.75
N GLY A 103 0.99 -14.73 -5.18
CA GLY A 103 0.14 -15.67 -5.94
C GLY A 103 -1.09 -16.23 -5.22
N ASN A 104 -1.21 -15.98 -3.91
CA ASN A 104 -2.41 -16.33 -3.11
C ASN A 104 -3.26 -15.11 -2.75
N TRP A 105 -2.88 -13.91 -3.20
CA TRP A 105 -3.65 -12.71 -2.93
C TRP A 105 -4.90 -12.71 -3.79
N THR A 106 -6.02 -12.25 -3.24
CA THR A 106 -7.20 -11.93 -4.05
C THR A 106 -7.04 -10.55 -4.67
N LEU A 107 -7.84 -10.24 -5.70
CA LEU A 107 -7.86 -8.90 -6.29
C LEU A 107 -8.15 -7.83 -5.24
N GLU A 108 -9.08 -8.06 -4.30
CA GLU A 108 -9.40 -7.11 -3.23
C GLU A 108 -8.24 -6.93 -2.24
N GLN A 109 -7.44 -7.96 -2.01
CA GLN A 109 -6.25 -7.85 -1.17
C GLN A 109 -5.15 -7.05 -1.86
N PHE A 110 -4.94 -7.29 -3.16
CA PHE A 110 -4.03 -6.51 -3.99
C PHE A 110 -4.47 -5.03 -4.05
N ASP A 111 -5.75 -4.80 -4.28
CA ASP A 111 -6.33 -3.47 -4.38
C ASP A 111 -6.15 -2.65 -3.09
N ARG A 112 -6.45 -3.26 -1.93
CA ARG A 112 -6.21 -2.63 -0.63
C ARG A 112 -4.73 -2.39 -0.35
N ALA A 113 -3.84 -3.28 -0.79
CA ALA A 113 -2.42 -3.03 -0.66
C ALA A 113 -2.03 -1.77 -1.46
N MET A 114 -2.38 -1.74 -2.74
CA MET A 114 -2.05 -0.64 -3.67
C MET A 114 -2.67 0.70 -3.24
N ARG A 115 -3.97 0.72 -2.92
CA ARG A 115 -4.73 1.98 -2.73
C ARG A 115 -4.98 2.35 -1.27
N GLU A 116 -4.68 1.46 -0.32
CA GLU A 116 -4.86 1.69 1.13
C GLU A 116 -3.61 1.40 1.97
N GLY A 117 -2.55 0.84 1.38
CA GLY A 117 -1.39 0.41 2.15
C GLY A 117 -1.74 -0.69 3.16
N VAL A 118 -2.71 -1.56 2.84
CA VAL A 118 -3.18 -2.66 3.70
C VAL A 118 -2.89 -4.01 3.04
N GLY A 119 -1.90 -4.75 3.55
CA GLY A 119 -1.58 -6.11 3.08
C GLY A 119 -2.60 -7.18 3.51
N PRO A 120 -2.49 -8.43 3.00
CA PRO A 120 -3.30 -9.57 3.44
C PRO A 120 -2.91 -10.07 4.85
N GLY A 121 -3.81 -10.77 5.56
CA GLY A 121 -3.56 -11.32 6.92
C GLY A 121 -4.65 -11.02 7.97
N GLY A 122 -4.26 -10.91 9.26
CA GLY A 122 -5.13 -10.55 10.41
C GLY A 122 -4.72 -9.26 11.13
N ILE A 123 -5.38 -8.86 12.23
CA ILE A 123 -5.07 -7.60 12.94
C ILE A 123 -3.69 -7.64 13.63
N PHE A 124 -3.23 -8.84 13.98
CA PHE A 124 -1.95 -9.11 14.64
C PHE A 124 -1.11 -10.03 13.75
N PRO A 125 0.24 -9.94 13.75
CA PRO A 125 1.11 -9.02 14.52
C PRO A 125 1.45 -7.73 13.76
N ASP A 126 0.44 -7.00 13.24
CA ASP A 126 0.59 -5.63 12.72
C ASP A 126 1.34 -5.51 11.37
N GLY A 127 1.78 -6.65 10.82
CA GLY A 127 2.47 -6.81 9.53
C GLY A 127 1.70 -6.36 8.28
N ARG A 128 0.54 -5.72 8.43
CA ARG A 128 -0.36 -5.38 7.33
C ARG A 128 -0.44 -3.90 7.01
N ASN A 129 -0.03 -3.03 7.92
CA ASN A 129 0.27 -1.66 7.51
C ASN A 129 1.54 -1.74 6.66
N LEU A 130 1.40 -1.45 5.37
CA LEU A 130 2.52 -1.34 4.45
C LEU A 130 3.21 -0.01 4.71
N TYR A 131 4.54 -0.02 4.70
CA TYR A 131 5.31 1.21 4.85
C TYR A 131 5.06 2.14 3.66
N PRO A 132 5.03 3.48 3.88
CA PRO A 132 4.79 4.45 2.81
C PRO A 132 5.91 4.55 1.78
N SER A 133 7.03 3.83 1.98
CA SER A 133 8.00 3.54 0.92
C SER A 133 7.36 2.78 -0.25
N PHE A 134 6.25 2.06 0.00
CA PHE A 134 5.33 1.64 -1.04
C PHE A 134 4.31 2.78 -1.25
N PRO A 135 4.27 3.42 -2.43
CA PRO A 135 3.63 4.74 -2.60
C PRO A 135 2.10 4.66 -2.78
N TYR A 136 1.42 4.01 -1.84
CA TYR A 136 -0.05 3.89 -1.87
C TYR A 136 -0.78 5.24 -1.77
N THR A 137 -0.11 6.29 -1.27
CA THR A 137 -0.65 7.67 -1.29
C THR A 137 -0.70 8.29 -2.68
N SER A 138 0.04 7.74 -3.65
CA SER A 138 -0.13 8.06 -5.08
C SER A 138 -1.05 7.06 -5.74
N TYR A 139 -0.82 5.75 -5.55
CA TYR A 139 -1.63 4.70 -6.17
C TYR A 139 -3.10 4.72 -5.78
N GLN A 140 -3.50 5.37 -4.69
CA GLN A 140 -4.92 5.61 -4.39
C GLN A 140 -5.70 6.33 -5.52
N ARG A 141 -5.00 7.03 -6.42
CA ARG A 141 -5.58 7.68 -7.62
C ARG A 141 -5.83 6.72 -8.78
N MET A 142 -5.31 5.50 -8.73
CA MET A 142 -5.54 4.48 -9.74
C MET A 142 -7.02 4.10 -9.81
N THR A 143 -7.51 3.94 -11.04
CA THR A 143 -8.86 3.41 -11.29
C THR A 143 -8.96 1.96 -10.83
N GLY A 144 -10.19 1.49 -10.57
CA GLY A 144 -10.38 0.08 -10.21
C GLY A 144 -10.03 -0.86 -11.37
N GLU A 145 -10.29 -0.40 -12.59
CA GLU A 145 -9.94 -1.04 -13.86
C GLU A 145 -8.44 -1.24 -13.99
N ASP A 146 -7.63 -0.18 -13.79
CA ASP A 146 -6.17 -0.26 -13.89
C ASP A 146 -5.59 -1.15 -12.77
N ALA A 147 -6.13 -1.08 -11.55
CA ALA A 147 -5.72 -1.97 -10.46
C ALA A 147 -6.01 -3.46 -10.80
N ARG A 148 -7.17 -3.76 -11.37
CA ARG A 148 -7.54 -5.10 -11.82
C ARG A 148 -6.67 -5.60 -12.96
N ASP A 149 -6.50 -4.78 -13.99
CA ASP A 149 -5.75 -5.13 -15.18
C ASP A 149 -4.27 -5.35 -14.84
N LEU A 150 -3.70 -4.49 -13.98
CA LEU A 150 -2.37 -4.65 -13.41
C LEU A 150 -2.24 -5.98 -12.65
N TYR A 151 -3.19 -6.28 -11.76
CA TYR A 151 -3.18 -7.53 -10.99
C TYR A 151 -3.16 -8.75 -11.91
N VAL A 152 -4.06 -8.82 -12.90
CA VAL A 152 -4.13 -9.96 -13.83
C VAL A 152 -2.87 -10.06 -14.69
N SER A 153 -2.33 -8.92 -15.12
CA SER A 153 -1.07 -8.89 -15.89
C SER A 153 0.10 -9.39 -15.07
N MET A 154 0.22 -8.98 -13.81
CA MET A 154 1.23 -9.49 -12.89
C MET A 154 1.05 -10.99 -12.65
N MET A 155 -0.19 -11.46 -12.44
CA MET A 155 -0.51 -12.89 -12.27
C MET A 155 -0.19 -13.74 -13.50
N SER A 156 -0.06 -13.13 -14.68
CA SER A 156 0.33 -13.83 -15.92
C SER A 156 1.85 -14.02 -16.07
N LEU A 157 2.66 -13.36 -15.25
CA LEU A 157 4.13 -13.44 -15.31
C LEU A 157 4.68 -14.76 -14.76
N ALA A 158 5.95 -15.03 -15.05
CA ALA A 158 6.64 -16.19 -14.49
C ALA A 158 6.75 -16.06 -12.95
N PRO A 159 6.40 -17.12 -12.19
CA PRO A 159 6.57 -17.11 -10.75
C PRO A 159 8.06 -17.17 -10.40
N VAL A 160 8.50 -16.36 -9.44
CA VAL A 160 9.87 -16.38 -8.92
C VAL A 160 9.84 -16.91 -7.49
N SER A 161 10.61 -17.97 -7.22
CA SER A 161 10.74 -18.53 -5.87
C SER A 161 11.88 -17.84 -5.13
N HIS A 162 11.58 -16.79 -4.38
CA HIS A 162 12.58 -16.02 -3.64
C HIS A 162 11.92 -15.34 -2.43
N GLN A 163 12.38 -15.73 -1.23
CA GLN A 163 11.97 -15.09 0.00
C GLN A 163 12.87 -13.88 0.26
N ALA A 164 12.35 -12.68 -0.02
CA ALA A 164 13.06 -11.45 0.35
C ALA A 164 13.21 -11.37 1.89
N ALA A 165 14.33 -10.81 2.33
CA ALA A 165 14.55 -10.56 3.76
C ALA A 165 13.54 -9.53 4.30
N ASP A 166 13.31 -9.58 5.61
CA ASP A 166 12.52 -8.55 6.29
C ASP A 166 13.24 -7.20 6.31
N HIS A 167 12.49 -6.12 6.53
CA HIS A 167 13.09 -4.79 6.65
C HIS A 167 13.95 -4.66 7.92
N GLU A 168 15.13 -4.05 7.78
CA GLU A 168 16.05 -3.76 8.90
C GLU A 168 15.83 -2.31 9.37
N LEU A 169 14.69 -2.06 10.04
CA LEU A 169 14.28 -0.73 10.48
C LEU A 169 14.61 -0.47 11.94
N LYS A 170 14.99 0.78 12.25
CA LYS A 170 15.30 1.22 13.62
C LYS A 170 14.02 1.50 14.40
N LEU A 171 14.06 1.30 15.72
CA LEU A 171 13.02 1.81 16.61
C LEU A 171 12.93 3.36 16.47
N PRO A 172 11.72 3.94 16.48
CA PRO A 172 10.41 3.29 16.62
C PRO A 172 9.76 2.86 15.28
N ILE A 173 10.45 3.03 14.14
CA ILE A 173 9.87 2.83 12.79
C ILE A 173 9.56 1.37 12.48
N ASN A 174 10.28 0.43 13.07
CA ASN A 174 9.94 -1.00 12.99
C ASN A 174 8.56 -1.36 13.59
N LEU A 175 7.95 -0.46 14.39
CA LEU A 175 6.59 -0.64 14.92
C LEU A 175 5.54 -0.19 13.90
N ARG A 176 5.03 -1.13 13.10
CA ARG A 176 4.04 -0.87 12.03
C ARG A 176 2.71 -0.26 12.50
N ARG A 177 2.40 -0.29 13.80
CA ARG A 177 1.24 0.42 14.38
C ARG A 177 1.34 1.93 14.14
N GLY A 178 2.54 2.51 14.23
CA GLY A 178 2.76 3.93 13.94
C GLY A 178 2.38 4.30 12.50
N VAL A 179 2.57 3.36 11.57
CA VAL A 179 2.18 3.54 10.15
C VAL A 179 0.67 3.63 9.99
N GLY A 180 -0.12 2.91 10.79
CA GLY A 180 -1.59 3.01 10.75
C GLY A 180 -2.08 4.41 11.12
N VAL A 181 -1.48 5.02 12.14
CA VAL A 181 -1.77 6.40 12.54
C VAL A 181 -1.28 7.39 11.47
N TRP A 182 -0.07 7.19 10.95
CA TRP A 182 0.46 7.99 9.84
C TRP A 182 -0.49 7.96 8.64
N ARG A 183 -0.98 6.79 8.25
CA ARG A 183 -1.89 6.63 7.13
C ARG A 183 -3.18 7.42 7.33
N LEU A 184 -3.79 7.39 8.53
CA LEU A 184 -4.99 8.19 8.81
C LEU A 184 -4.77 9.70 8.65
N ALA A 185 -3.53 10.18 8.81
CA ALA A 185 -3.19 11.60 8.67
C ALA A 185 -2.82 12.00 7.23
N PHE A 186 -2.27 11.09 6.43
CA PHE A 186 -1.64 11.42 5.13
C PHE A 186 -2.26 10.73 3.91
N LEU A 187 -3.03 9.67 4.09
CA LEU A 187 -3.89 9.16 3.04
C LEU A 187 -5.16 10.02 3.06
N ASP A 188 -5.49 10.66 1.94
CA ASP A 188 -6.61 11.61 1.86
C ASP A 188 -7.84 11.03 1.14
N GLY A 189 -7.69 9.84 0.54
CA GLY A 189 -8.76 9.15 -0.16
C GLY A 189 -9.21 9.85 -1.45
N LYS A 190 -8.50 10.88 -1.91
CA LYS A 190 -8.86 11.63 -3.12
C LYS A 190 -8.63 10.76 -4.35
N ARG A 191 -9.69 10.60 -5.14
CA ARG A 191 -9.72 9.71 -6.33
C ARG A 191 -9.88 10.57 -7.56
N GLY A 192 -8.87 10.72 -8.40
CA GLY A 192 -9.01 11.42 -9.69
C GLY A 192 -9.69 12.80 -9.61
N GLU A 193 -9.80 13.41 -8.42
CA GLU A 193 -10.27 14.78 -8.20
C GLU A 193 -9.08 15.67 -8.50
N GLU A 194 -8.80 15.69 -9.78
CA GLU A 194 -7.72 16.40 -10.39
C GLU A 194 -8.10 17.87 -10.39
N GLY A 195 -7.16 18.72 -9.98
CA GLY A 195 -7.38 20.16 -9.80
C GLY A 195 -7.88 20.85 -11.08
N PRO A 196 -8.21 22.14 -11.03
CA PRO A 196 -8.62 22.86 -12.24
C PRO A 196 -7.57 22.69 -13.34
N SER A 197 -8.00 22.30 -14.54
CA SER A 197 -7.08 22.26 -15.70
C SER A 197 -6.76 23.69 -16.11
N PRO A 198 -5.52 24.01 -16.54
CA PRO A 198 -5.19 25.31 -17.10
C PRO A 198 -6.10 25.67 -18.27
N GLU A 199 -6.39 26.97 -18.47
CA GLU A 199 -7.11 27.42 -19.65
C GLU A 199 -6.29 27.16 -20.93
N GLY A 200 -6.96 26.75 -22.01
CA GLY A 200 -6.34 26.57 -23.32
C GLY A 200 -5.59 25.26 -23.54
N VAL A 201 -5.67 24.28 -22.63
CA VAL A 201 -5.08 22.94 -22.82
C VAL A 201 -6.12 21.91 -23.27
N ASP A 202 -5.66 20.83 -23.91
CA ASP A 202 -6.48 19.63 -24.06
C ASP A 202 -6.69 19.00 -22.68
N VAL A 203 -7.91 19.12 -22.17
CA VAL A 203 -8.28 18.64 -20.83
C VAL A 203 -8.08 17.13 -20.72
N ALA A 204 -8.41 16.34 -21.73
CA ALA A 204 -8.28 14.89 -21.65
C ALA A 204 -6.80 14.47 -21.57
N LEU A 205 -5.94 15.11 -22.35
CA LEU A 205 -4.50 14.86 -22.31
C LEU A 205 -3.87 15.33 -20.99
N TYR A 206 -4.28 16.51 -20.50
CA TYR A 206 -3.82 17.04 -19.22
C TYR A 206 -4.16 16.09 -18.06
N LYS A 207 -5.42 15.66 -17.97
CA LYS A 207 -5.91 14.71 -16.97
C LYS A 207 -5.19 13.35 -17.06
N ARG A 208 -4.90 12.88 -18.28
CA ARG A 208 -4.07 11.68 -18.46
C ARG A 208 -2.64 11.86 -17.94
N GLY A 209 -2.03 13.03 -18.15
CA GLY A 209 -0.71 13.35 -17.62
C GLY A 209 -0.69 13.42 -16.10
N GLU A 210 -1.67 14.11 -15.52
CA GLU A 210 -1.84 14.22 -14.06
C GLU A 210 -2.01 12.84 -13.42
N TYR A 211 -2.85 11.97 -13.99
CA TYR A 211 -3.01 10.58 -13.57
C TYR A 211 -1.69 9.80 -13.52
N LEU A 212 -0.85 9.95 -14.57
CA LEU A 212 0.43 9.26 -14.65
C LEU A 212 1.43 9.81 -13.64
N VAL A 213 1.52 11.14 -13.47
CA VAL A 213 2.52 11.77 -12.59
C VAL A 213 2.14 11.64 -11.11
N GLU A 214 0.88 11.90 -10.76
CA GLU A 214 0.42 11.95 -9.36
C GLU A 214 -0.07 10.60 -8.83
N GLY A 215 -0.32 9.66 -9.75
CA GLY A 215 -0.93 8.37 -9.48
C GLY A 215 -0.04 7.21 -9.91
N ALA A 216 -0.33 6.68 -11.10
CA ALA A 216 0.18 5.37 -11.54
C ALA A 216 1.71 5.35 -11.74
N GLY A 217 2.35 6.46 -12.09
CA GLY A 217 3.77 6.54 -12.43
C GLY A 217 4.69 6.99 -11.29
N HIS A 218 4.27 6.87 -10.02
CA HIS A 218 5.08 7.35 -8.90
C HIS A 218 6.49 6.74 -8.83
N CYS A 219 6.64 5.48 -9.25
CA CYS A 219 7.92 4.79 -9.26
C CYS A 219 8.67 4.88 -10.61
N ALA A 220 8.16 5.66 -11.57
CA ALA A 220 8.71 5.79 -12.92
C ALA A 220 10.08 6.48 -12.98
#